data_AF-F8LBH5-F1
#
_entry.id   AF-F8LBH5-F1
#
_cell.length_a   1.000
_cell.length_b   1.000
_cell.length_c   1.000
_cell.angle_alpha   90.00
_cell.angle_beta   90.00
_cell.angle_gamma   90.00
#
_symmetry.space_group_name_H-M   'P 1'
#
loop_
_entity.id
_entity.type
_entity.pdbx_description
1 polymer ?
#
loop_
_entity_poly.entity_id
_entity_poly.type
_entity_poly.pdbx_seq_one_letter_code
_entity_poly.pdbx_strand_id
1 'polypeptide(L)'
;MIISPAWARLDNNVAERAVRPLAIGRKNWLFVGNKKGGEAAGVVLSLVQTCRAMGINPREYIEDVMRRLMSHNAQKLQELLPDFWLKAKECPAA
;
A
#
# COMPACT_ATOMS: atom_id res chain seq x y z
N MET A 1 25.78 -27.86 -13.97
CA MET A 1 26.16 -27.26 -12.68
C MET A 1 25.60 -25.83 -12.62
N ILE A 2 24.39 -25.65 -12.07
CA ILE A 2 23.95 -24.36 -11.51
C ILE A 2 23.18 -24.73 -10.24
N ILE A 3 23.81 -24.49 -9.10
CA ILE A 3 23.24 -24.77 -7.78
C ILE A 3 22.37 -23.55 -7.47
N SER A 4 21.06 -23.64 -7.75
CA SER A 4 20.12 -22.69 -7.13
C SER A 4 20.20 -22.90 -5.62
N PRO A 5 20.37 -21.84 -4.83
CA PRO A 5 20.51 -21.98 -3.38
C PRO A 5 19.27 -22.66 -2.79
N ALA A 6 19.47 -23.64 -1.91
CA ALA A 6 18.40 -24.45 -1.31
C ALA A 6 17.35 -23.64 -0.51
N TRP A 7 17.62 -22.36 -0.22
CA TRP A 7 16.69 -21.44 0.46
C TRP A 7 15.80 -20.65 -0.50
N ALA A 8 16.11 -20.63 -1.80
CA ALA A 8 15.30 -19.91 -2.77
C ALA A 8 14.02 -20.72 -3.06
N ARG A 9 12.87 -20.14 -2.77
CA ARG A 9 11.58 -20.72 -3.17
C ARG A 9 11.55 -20.81 -4.70
N LEU A 10 11.29 -22.01 -5.21
CA LEU A 10 11.19 -22.26 -6.66
C LEU A 10 9.94 -21.60 -7.26
N ASP A 11 8.98 -21.21 -6.42
CA ASP A 11 7.71 -20.62 -6.82
C ASP A 11 7.67 -19.09 -6.60
N ASN A 12 7.22 -18.38 -7.63
CA ASN A 12 7.04 -16.93 -7.59
C ASN A 12 5.59 -16.52 -7.23
N ASN A 13 4.80 -17.46 -6.71
CA ASN A 13 3.37 -17.29 -6.46
C ASN A 13 3.05 -16.06 -5.60
N VAL A 14 3.92 -15.75 -4.64
CA VAL A 14 3.76 -14.60 -3.75
C VAL A 14 3.90 -13.29 -4.54
N ALA A 15 4.91 -13.17 -5.40
CA ALA A 15 5.07 -11.98 -6.23
C ALA A 15 3.98 -11.89 -7.29
N GLU A 16 3.58 -13.00 -7.91
CA GLU A 16 2.50 -13.01 -8.88
C GLU A 16 1.16 -12.59 -8.26
N ARG A 17 0.87 -13.02 -7.02
CA ARG A 17 -0.31 -12.56 -6.27
C ARG A 17 -0.24 -11.08 -5.91
N ALA A 18 0.95 -10.54 -5.63
CA ALA A 18 1.14 -9.12 -5.36
C ALA A 18 0.97 -8.26 -6.64
N VAL A 19 1.35 -8.78 -7.81
CA VAL A 19 1.25 -8.07 -9.10
C VAL A 19 -0.12 -8.25 -9.77
N ARG A 20 -0.87 -9.31 -9.46
CA ARG A 20 -2.22 -9.57 -10.02
C ARG A 20 -3.19 -8.39 -9.90
N PRO A 21 -3.33 -7.69 -8.76
CA PRO A 21 -4.19 -6.52 -8.63
C PRO A 21 -3.79 -5.37 -9.57
N LEU A 22 -2.48 -5.18 -9.79
CA LEU A 22 -1.95 -4.20 -10.74
C LEU A 22 -2.30 -4.60 -12.18
N ALA A 23 -2.15 -5.88 -12.53
CA ALA A 23 -2.48 -6.40 -13.86
C ALA A 23 -3.98 -6.30 -14.19
N ILE A 24 -4.85 -6.58 -13.21
CA ILE A 24 -6.31 -6.44 -13.35
C ILE A 24 -6.70 -4.96 -13.39
N GLY A 25 -6.10 -4.14 -12.52
CA GLY A 25 -6.36 -2.69 -12.41
C GLY A 25 -5.92 -1.89 -13.63
N ARG A 26 -4.96 -2.37 -14.42
CA ARG A 26 -4.49 -1.72 -15.66
C ARG A 26 -5.61 -1.36 -16.64
N LYS A 27 -6.69 -2.16 -16.72
CA LYS A 27 -7.86 -1.84 -17.56
C LYS A 27 -8.76 -0.74 -16.96
N ASN A 28 -8.70 -0.53 -15.65
CA ASN A 28 -9.53 0.42 -14.91
C ASN A 28 -8.80 1.75 -14.62
N TRP A 29 -7.49 1.81 -14.88
CA TRP A 29 -6.65 2.96 -14.64
C TRP A 29 -6.56 3.85 -15.89
N LEU A 30 -7.66 4.53 -16.19
CA LEU A 30 -7.84 5.41 -17.36
C LEU A 30 -6.80 6.56 -17.46
N PHE A 31 -6.03 6.83 -16.39
CA PHE A 31 -5.06 7.93 -16.32
C PHE A 31 -3.59 7.49 -16.29
N VAL A 32 -3.30 6.19 -16.40
CA VAL A 32 -1.93 5.66 -16.46
C VAL A 32 -1.40 5.66 -17.91
N GLY A 33 -1.57 6.80 -18.60
CA GLY A 33 -0.97 7.08 -19.90
C GLY A 33 0.33 7.88 -19.81
N ASN A 34 0.63 8.45 -18.64
CA ASN A 34 1.82 9.28 -18.38
C ASN A 34 2.61 8.72 -17.19
N LYS A 35 3.94 8.85 -17.20
CA LYS A 35 4.86 8.41 -16.14
C LYS A 35 4.42 8.88 -14.75
N LYS A 36 3.98 10.13 -14.62
CA LYS A 36 3.47 10.70 -13.36
C LYS A 36 2.23 9.96 -12.83
N GLY A 37 1.32 9.55 -13.71
CA GLY A 37 0.12 8.80 -13.33
C GLY A 37 0.46 7.38 -12.88
N GLY A 38 1.45 6.75 -13.54
CA GLY A 38 1.96 5.44 -13.13
C GLY A 38 2.65 5.48 -11.76
N GLU A 39 3.43 6.52 -11.49
CA GLU A 39 4.10 6.71 -10.20
C GLU A 39 3.09 6.94 -9.07
N ALA A 40 2.11 7.82 -9.27
CA ALA A 40 1.04 8.05 -8.30
C ALA A 40 0.23 6.78 -8.01
N ALA A 41 -0.11 6.00 -9.04
CA ALA A 41 -0.80 4.73 -8.88
C ALA A 41 0.06 3.68 -8.14
N GLY A 42 1.38 3.68 -8.38
CA GLY A 42 2.32 2.84 -7.65
C GLY A 42 2.35 3.15 -6.15
N VAL A 43 2.35 4.44 -5.79
CA VAL A 43 2.31 4.87 -4.38
C VAL A 43 1.02 4.41 -3.70
N VAL A 44 -0.14 4.62 -4.32
CA VAL A 44 -1.43 4.22 -3.75
C VAL A 44 -1.52 2.70 -3.60
N LEU A 45 -1.10 1.94 -4.62
CA LEU A 45 -1.09 0.48 -4.52
C LEU A 45 -0.17 -0.01 -3.41
N SER A 46 1.01 0.60 -3.27
CA SER A 46 1.96 0.23 -2.22
C SER A 46 1.34 0.43 -0.84
N LEU A 47 0.67 1.57 -0.61
CA LEU A 47 -0.06 1.84 0.63
C LEU A 47 -1.18 0.82 0.90
N VAL A 48 -1.97 0.47 -0.11
CA VAL A 48 -3.03 -0.55 0.02
C VAL A 48 -2.45 -1.93 0.35
N GLN A 49 -1.32 -2.31 -0.27
CA GLN A 49 -0.64 -3.57 0.05
C GLN A 49 -0.10 -3.57 1.48
N THR A 50 0.47 -2.45 1.95
CA THR A 50 0.92 -2.30 3.34
C THR A 50 -0.26 -2.45 4.32
N CYS A 51 -1.39 -1.80 4.04
CA CYS A 51 -2.60 -1.95 4.87
C CYS A 51 -3.06 -3.41 4.92
N ARG A 52 -3.07 -4.10 3.77
CA ARG A 52 -3.44 -5.51 3.68
C ARG A 52 -2.48 -6.43 4.44
N ALA A 53 -1.18 -6.15 4.40
CA ALA A 53 -0.17 -6.90 5.15
C ALA A 53 -0.36 -6.76 6.67
N MET A 54 -0.84 -5.60 7.13
CA MET A 54 -1.16 -5.33 8.52
C MET A 54 -2.58 -5.77 8.94
N GLY A 55 -3.39 -6.31 8.01
CA GLY A 55 -4.78 -6.69 8.27
C GLY A 55 -5.74 -5.50 8.43
N ILE A 56 -5.34 -4.30 8.03
CA ILE A 56 -6.14 -3.07 8.10
C ILE A 56 -7.07 -3.00 6.89
N ASN A 57 -8.31 -2.54 7.09
CA ASN A 57 -9.22 -2.27 5.98
C ASN A 57 -8.71 -1.04 5.18
N PRO A 58 -8.24 -1.22 3.94
CA PRO A 58 -7.59 -0.12 3.19
C PRO A 58 -8.57 1.01 2.87
N ARG A 59 -9.87 0.72 2.77
CA ARG A 59 -10.89 1.74 2.49
C ARG A 59 -11.05 2.69 3.68
N GLU A 60 -11.15 2.14 4.89
CA GLU A 60 -11.27 2.94 6.11
C GLU A 60 -10.03 3.78 6.37
N TYR A 61 -8.86 3.19 6.16
CA TYR A 61 -7.58 3.90 6.27
C TYR A 61 -7.51 5.08 5.30
N ILE A 62 -7.80 4.86 4.01
CA ILE A 62 -7.75 5.93 3.00
C ILE A 62 -8.76 7.03 3.31
N GLU A 63 -9.98 6.68 3.73
CA GLU A 63 -11.00 7.68 4.06
C GLU A 63 -10.57 8.56 5.24
N ASP A 64 -10.08 7.96 6.32
CA ASP A 64 -9.64 8.69 7.50
C ASP A 64 -8.39 9.53 7.21
N VAL A 65 -7.42 8.97 6.47
CA VAL A 65 -6.23 9.71 6.04
C VAL A 65 -6.62 10.90 5.15
N MET A 66 -7.53 10.76 4.19
CA MET A 66 -7.95 11.87 3.33
C MET A 66 -8.68 12.97 4.12
N ARG A 67 -9.49 12.60 5.12
CA ARG A 67 -10.14 13.57 6.02
C ARG A 67 -9.12 14.33 6.86
N ARG A 68 -8.15 13.62 7.44
CA ARG A 68 -7.08 14.22 8.26
C ARG A 68 -6.11 15.03 7.42
N LEU A 69 -5.77 14.60 6.20
CA LEU A 69 -4.80 15.26 5.33
C LEU A 69 -5.14 16.73 5.07
N MET A 70 -6.43 17.06 4.93
CA MET A 70 -6.89 18.45 4.71
C MET A 70 -6.66 19.37 5.91
N SER A 71 -6.50 18.81 7.11
CA SER A 71 -6.35 19.54 8.37
C SER A 71 -5.01 19.29 9.08
N HIS A 72 -4.20 18.36 8.57
CA HIS A 72 -2.96 17.90 9.20
C HIS A 72 -1.75 18.70 8.76
N ASN A 73 -0.80 18.90 9.68
CA ASN A 73 0.44 19.60 9.40
C ASN A 73 1.35 18.72 8.53
N ALA A 74 1.88 19.27 7.42
CA ALA A 74 2.78 18.56 6.51
C ALA A 74 4.04 18.00 7.18
N GLN A 75 4.49 18.57 8.30
CA GLN A 75 5.63 18.05 9.08
C GLN A 75 5.31 16.74 9.82
N LYS A 76 4.04 16.42 10.04
CA LYS A 76 3.57 15.23 10.77
C LYS A 76 2.98 14.15 9.88
N LEU A 77 3.30 14.16 8.57
CA LEU A 77 2.88 13.13 7.62
C LEU A 77 3.23 11.70 8.07
N GLN A 78 4.28 11.53 8.86
CA GLN A 78 4.68 10.22 9.37
C GLN A 78 3.63 9.58 10.29
N GLU A 79 2.82 10.38 10.99
CA GLU A 79 1.75 9.90 11.86
C GLU A 79 0.57 9.30 11.06
N LEU A 80 0.48 9.61 9.76
CA LEU A 80 -0.55 9.09 8.87
C LEU A 80 -0.16 7.75 8.23
N LEU A 81 1.06 7.23 8.44
CA LEU A 81 1.42 5.91 7.93
C LEU A 81 0.57 4.81 8.59
N PRO A 82 0.35 3.67 7.90
CA PRO A 82 -0.50 2.59 8.41
C PRO A 82 -0.11 2.10 9.81
N ASP A 83 1.20 2.04 10.11
CA ASP A 83 1.74 1.62 11.41
C ASP A 83 1.34 2.56 12.56
N PHE A 84 1.47 3.87 12.33
CA PHE A 84 1.17 4.90 13.33
C PHE A 84 -0.32 5.15 13.44
N TRP A 85 -1.05 5.05 12.33
CA TRP A 85 -2.49 5.11 12.30
C TRP A 85 -3.14 4.00 13.13
N LEU A 86 -2.62 2.77 13.00
CA LEU A 86 -3.08 1.64 13.81
C LEU A 86 -2.81 1.89 15.31
N LYS A 87 -1.59 2.30 15.67
CA LYS A 87 -1.25 2.66 17.06
C LYS A 87 -2.12 3.78 17.61
N ALA A 88 -2.44 4.79 16.80
CA ALA A 88 -3.31 5.89 17.20
C ALA A 88 -4.77 5.44 17.42
N LYS A 89 -5.23 4.40 16.72
CA LYS A 89 -6.53 3.76 16.99
C LYS A 89 -6.51 2.86 18.22
N GLU A 90 -5.42 2.11 18.42
CA GLU A 90 -5.25 1.18 19.53
C GLU A 90 -4.95 1.87 20.86
N CYS A 91 -4.46 3.11 20.82
CA CYS A 91 -4.30 3.97 21.98
C CYS A 91 -5.41 5.04 21.98
N PRO A 92 -6.67 4.68 22.30
CA PRO A 92 -7.63 5.70 22.71
C PRO A 92 -7.09 6.23 24.04
N ALA A 93 -6.64 7.48 24.04
CA ALA A 93 -6.29 8.18 25.26
C ALA A 93 -7.44 8.01 26.27
N ALA A 94 -7.16 7.28 27.34
CA ALA A 94 -7.92 7.33 28.58
C ALA A 94 -7.46 8.55 29.38
#